data_AF-A0A2G8SM63-F1
#
_entry.id   AF-A0A2G8SM63-F1
#
_cell.length_a   1.000
_cell.length_b   1.000
_cell.length_c   1.000
_cell.angle_alpha   90.00
_cell.angle_beta   90.00
_cell.angle_gamma   90.00
#
_symmetry.space_group_name_H-M   'P 1'
#
loop_
_entity.id
_entity.type
_entity.pdbx_description
1 polymer ?
#
loop_
_entity_poly.entity_id
_entity_poly.type
_entity_poly.pdbx_seq_one_letter_code
_entity_poly.pdbx_strand_id
1 'polypeptide(L)'
;MADVPTTSQPQPRSKPSRPRPAWVDLPPNPEPTLAFGFVLDQQCRLRWAHYFLNELEKDKGRAFTTEEREQHLTSLEVVIMDAIPGRVYDALPDVPRVRPDLLLVAHKTLGFDDYVFALRDNSTHKRLHAPLTKEHIEAVRKELGLPEGQQPKWVRVPVYVRGLLI
;
A
#
# COMPACT_ATOMS: atom_id res chain seq x y z
N MET A 1 30.25 30.05 -49.44
CA MET A 1 28.91 29.44 -49.32
C MET A 1 29.06 27.98 -49.68
N ALA A 2 28.75 26.97 -48.87
CA ALA A 2 28.19 26.92 -47.53
C ALA A 2 28.67 25.63 -46.83
N ASP A 3 28.62 25.69 -45.50
CA ASP A 3 29.08 24.74 -44.50
C ASP A 3 28.15 23.51 -44.29
N VAL A 4 28.80 22.43 -43.85
CA VAL A 4 28.43 21.41 -42.83
C VAL A 4 27.37 20.32 -43.13
N PRO A 5 27.71 19.03 -42.85
CA PRO A 5 26.80 17.88 -42.87
C PRO A 5 26.08 17.70 -41.53
N THR A 6 24.90 17.08 -41.49
CA THR A 6 24.39 16.45 -40.25
C THR A 6 23.43 15.28 -40.53
N THR A 7 23.82 14.18 -39.88
CA THR A 7 23.22 12.87 -39.66
C THR A 7 21.75 12.93 -39.21
N SER A 8 20.97 11.91 -39.57
CA SER A 8 19.76 11.55 -38.81
C SER A 8 19.67 10.03 -38.71
N GLN A 9 20.21 9.51 -37.60
CA GLN A 9 19.88 8.18 -37.10
C GLN A 9 18.42 8.18 -36.59
N PRO A 10 17.64 7.13 -36.84
CA PRO A 10 16.33 6.99 -36.22
C PRO A 10 16.49 6.64 -34.73
N GLN A 11 15.89 7.48 -33.86
CA GLN A 11 15.78 7.22 -32.42
C GLN A 11 14.99 5.92 -32.15
N PRO A 12 15.33 5.17 -31.08
CA PRO A 12 14.54 4.03 -30.65
C PRO A 12 13.18 4.52 -30.13
N ARG A 13 12.10 3.93 -30.68
CA ARG A 13 10.73 4.15 -30.19
C ARG A 13 10.65 3.75 -28.72
N SER A 14 10.55 4.74 -27.85
CA SER A 14 10.15 4.57 -26.46
C SER A 14 8.79 3.88 -26.42
N LYS A 15 8.74 2.70 -25.79
CA LYS A 15 7.48 2.01 -25.51
C LYS A 15 6.59 2.94 -24.67
N PRO A 16 5.29 3.08 -24.95
CA PRO A 16 4.42 3.87 -24.09
C PRO A 16 4.43 3.22 -22.70
N SER A 17 4.85 3.98 -21.69
CA SER A 17 4.68 3.60 -20.29
C SER A 17 3.19 3.37 -20.07
N ARG A 18 2.82 2.17 -19.64
CA ARG A 18 1.43 1.85 -19.29
C ARG A 18 0.94 2.93 -18.31
N PRO A 19 -0.21 3.59 -18.55
CA PRO A 19 -0.70 4.62 -17.66
C PRO A 19 -0.84 4.02 -16.26
N ARG A 20 -0.23 4.64 -15.24
CA ARG A 20 -0.48 4.22 -13.85
C ARG A 20 -1.98 4.42 -13.58
N PRO A 21 -2.67 3.48 -12.93
CA PRO A 21 -4.07 3.65 -12.57
C PRO A 21 -4.19 4.90 -11.74
N ALA A 22 -5.10 5.79 -12.15
CA ALA A 22 -5.44 6.94 -11.35
C ALA A 22 -6.04 6.46 -10.01
N TRP A 23 -5.74 7.18 -8.94
CA TRP A 23 -6.42 7.01 -7.66
C TRP A 23 -7.93 7.22 -7.84
N VAL A 24 -8.71 6.36 -7.19
CA VAL A 24 -10.17 6.49 -7.15
C VAL A 24 -10.53 7.63 -6.21
N ASP A 25 -10.50 8.85 -6.74
CA ASP A 25 -10.79 10.14 -6.09
C ASP A 25 -9.96 10.43 -4.82
N LEU A 26 -9.17 11.50 -4.86
CA LEU A 26 -8.35 12.02 -3.75
C LEU A 26 -8.97 13.17 -2.88
N PRO A 27 -10.26 13.60 -2.99
CA PRO A 27 -10.76 14.65 -2.12
C PRO A 27 -10.68 14.20 -0.65
N PRO A 28 -10.66 15.14 0.34
CA PRO A 28 -10.38 14.80 1.73
C PRO A 28 -11.28 13.64 2.18
N ASN A 29 -10.65 12.50 2.47
CA ASN A 29 -11.29 11.22 2.73
C ASN A 29 -12.53 11.38 3.61
N PRO A 30 -13.75 11.09 3.13
CA PRO A 30 -14.79 10.67 4.06
C PRO A 30 -14.26 9.44 4.80
N GLU A 31 -14.29 9.45 6.12
CA GLU A 31 -13.84 8.31 6.91
C GLU A 31 -14.80 7.14 6.63
N PRO A 32 -14.31 5.99 6.12
CA PRO A 32 -15.17 4.84 5.91
C PRO A 32 -15.62 4.28 7.26
N THR A 33 -16.73 3.55 7.26
CA THR A 33 -17.18 2.73 8.40
C THR A 33 -17.02 1.24 8.10
N LEU A 34 -16.85 0.89 6.82
CA LEU A 34 -16.63 -0.44 6.32
C LEU A 34 -15.55 -0.44 5.23
N ALA A 35 -14.67 -1.43 5.29
CA ALA A 35 -13.68 -1.69 4.25
C ALA A 35 -13.71 -3.16 3.85
N PHE A 36 -13.58 -3.44 2.57
CA PHE A 36 -13.39 -4.78 2.03
C PHE A 36 -11.93 -4.95 1.68
N GLY A 37 -11.27 -5.93 2.26
CA GLY A 37 -9.83 -6.10 2.04
C GLY A 37 -9.22 -7.24 2.83
N PHE A 38 -7.90 -7.30 2.78
CA PHE A 38 -7.13 -8.27 3.54
C PHE A 38 -6.77 -7.71 4.90
N VAL A 39 -7.14 -8.45 5.95
CA VAL A 39 -6.71 -8.15 7.32
C VAL A 39 -5.25 -8.57 7.47
N LEU A 40 -4.44 -7.63 7.94
CA LEU A 40 -3.02 -7.77 8.22
C LEU A 40 -2.85 -7.86 9.73
N ASP A 41 -2.69 -9.09 10.20
CA ASP A 41 -2.40 -9.38 11.59
C ASP A 41 -0.99 -8.90 12.00
N GLN A 42 -0.72 -8.96 13.30
CA GLN A 42 0.58 -8.59 13.85
C GLN A 42 1.74 -9.35 13.20
N GLN A 43 1.59 -10.65 12.91
CA GLN A 43 2.65 -11.43 12.29
C GLN A 43 2.97 -10.93 10.88
N CYS A 44 1.95 -10.59 10.09
CA CYS A 44 2.11 -9.99 8.77
C CYS A 44 2.83 -8.65 8.87
N ARG A 45 2.43 -7.79 9.81
CA ARG A 45 3.06 -6.49 10.04
C ARG A 45 4.53 -6.60 10.44
N LEU A 46 4.86 -7.53 11.34
CA LEU A 46 6.24 -7.77 11.75
C LEU A 46 7.11 -8.24 10.57
N ARG A 47 6.58 -9.12 9.70
CA ARG A 47 7.30 -9.51 8.47
C ARG A 47 7.60 -8.31 7.58
N TRP A 48 6.62 -7.42 7.41
CA TRP A 48 6.80 -6.18 6.65
C TRP A 48 7.80 -5.22 7.31
N ALA A 49 7.76 -5.06 8.63
CA ALA A 49 8.71 -4.24 9.37
C ALA A 49 10.15 -4.77 9.18
N HIS A 50 10.37 -6.08 9.30
CA HIS A 50 11.68 -6.67 9.01
C HIS A 50 12.10 -6.49 7.55
N TYR A 51 11.17 -6.63 6.61
CA TYR A 51 11.44 -6.38 5.20
C TYR A 51 11.95 -4.95 4.97
N PHE A 52 11.24 -3.94 5.49
CA PHE A 52 11.64 -2.53 5.33
C PHE A 52 12.93 -2.20 6.07
N LEU A 53 13.17 -2.82 7.23
CA LEU A 53 14.43 -2.69 7.95
C LEU A 53 15.62 -3.16 7.11
N ASN A 54 15.47 -4.32 6.46
CA ASN A 54 16.52 -4.87 5.60
C ASN A 54 16.74 -3.99 4.36
N GLU A 55 15.69 -3.37 3.79
CA GLU A 55 15.87 -2.39 2.70
C GLU A 55 16.61 -1.14 3.18
N LEU A 56 16.32 -0.67 4.40
CA LEU A 56 17.02 0.47 4.99
C LEU A 56 18.50 0.18 5.27
N GLU A 57 18.84 -1.03 5.73
CA GLU A 57 20.24 -1.47 5.89
C GLU A 57 20.98 -1.49 4.54
N LYS A 58 20.32 -1.97 3.48
CA LYS A 58 20.89 -1.95 2.12
C LYS A 58 21.12 -0.53 1.62
N ASP A 59 20.14 0.36 1.79
CA ASP A 59 20.24 1.76 1.38
C ASP A 59 21.38 2.50 2.11
N LYS A 60 21.54 2.23 3.41
CA LYS A 60 22.66 2.78 4.20
C LYS A 60 23.99 2.09 3.97
N GLY A 61 24.03 0.96 3.26
CA GLY A 61 25.24 0.17 3.02
C GLY A 61 25.86 -0.43 4.28
N ARG A 62 25.11 -0.58 5.38
CA ARG A 62 25.59 -1.22 6.61
C ARG A 62 24.49 -1.97 7.34
N ALA A 63 24.88 -3.03 8.06
CA ALA A 63 24.00 -3.67 9.02
C ALA A 63 23.82 -2.80 10.27
N PHE A 64 22.65 -2.89 10.87
CA PHE A 64 22.33 -2.29 12.17
C PHE A 64 22.74 -3.21 13.32
N THR A 65 23.06 -2.61 14.48
CA THR A 65 23.21 -3.38 15.73
C THR A 65 21.85 -3.90 16.20
N THR A 66 21.83 -4.83 17.14
CA THR A 66 20.58 -5.35 17.72
C THR A 66 19.69 -4.23 18.27
N GLU A 67 20.29 -3.28 18.99
CA GLU A 67 19.61 -2.14 19.60
C GLU A 67 19.03 -1.20 18.53
N GLU A 68 19.80 -0.91 17.48
CA GLU A 68 19.33 -0.11 16.34
C GLU A 68 18.16 -0.79 15.62
N ARG A 69 18.21 -2.12 15.45
CA ARG A 69 17.13 -2.91 14.84
C ARG A 69 15.86 -2.83 15.68
N GLU A 70 15.95 -3.00 17.00
CA GLU A 70 14.80 -2.90 17.90
C GLU A 70 14.14 -1.51 17.87
N GLN A 71 14.96 -0.45 17.89
CA GLN A 71 14.47 0.92 17.78
C GLN A 71 13.78 1.19 16.44
N HIS A 72 14.38 0.71 15.34
CA HIS A 72 13.80 0.86 14.01
C HIS A 72 12.53 0.02 13.82
N LEU A 73 12.45 -1.20 14.36
CA LEU A 73 11.24 -2.02 14.28
C LEU A 73 10.06 -1.33 14.96
N THR A 74 10.27 -0.76 16.15
CA THR A 74 9.24 0.02 16.85
C THR A 74 8.74 1.20 16.01
N SER A 75 9.65 1.90 15.34
CA SER A 75 9.30 3.02 14.46
C SER A 75 8.59 2.56 13.17
N LEU A 76 9.01 1.43 12.62
CA LEU A 76 8.48 0.86 11.39
C LEU A 76 7.04 0.37 11.55
N GLU A 77 6.64 -0.09 12.74
CA GLU A 77 5.24 -0.42 13.02
C GLU A 77 4.27 0.76 12.79
N VAL A 78 4.75 2.00 12.92
CA VAL A 78 3.98 3.20 12.59
C VAL A 78 4.02 3.46 11.08
N VAL A 79 5.20 3.36 10.47
CA VAL A 79 5.42 3.72 9.04
C VAL A 79 4.79 2.73 8.08
N ILE A 80 4.63 1.46 8.47
CA ILE A 80 4.03 0.43 7.61
C ILE A 80 2.59 0.76 7.19
N MET A 81 1.87 1.60 7.96
CA MET A 81 0.53 2.06 7.61
C MET A 81 0.49 2.73 6.23
N ASP A 82 1.52 3.51 5.91
CA ASP A 82 1.61 4.26 4.66
C ASP A 82 2.53 3.57 3.63
N ALA A 83 3.53 2.82 4.10
CA ALA A 83 4.53 2.22 3.22
C ALA A 83 4.00 0.98 2.47
N ILE A 84 3.21 0.13 3.12
CA ILE A 84 2.69 -1.10 2.50
C ILE A 84 1.84 -0.75 1.26
N PRO A 85 0.88 0.20 1.33
CA PRO A 85 0.06 0.49 0.16
C PRO A 85 0.84 1.04 -1.02
N GLY A 86 1.75 2.00 -0.79
CA GLY A 86 2.60 2.53 -1.85
C GLY A 86 3.35 1.42 -2.59
N ARG A 87 3.96 0.50 -1.85
CA ARG A 87 4.69 -0.64 -2.42
C ARG A 87 3.80 -1.57 -3.22
N VAL A 88 2.65 -1.99 -2.67
CA VAL A 88 1.72 -2.92 -3.34
C VAL A 88 1.24 -2.32 -4.67
N TYR A 89 0.87 -1.03 -4.68
CA TYR A 89 0.38 -0.38 -5.90
C TYR A 89 1.47 -0.09 -6.93
N ASP A 90 2.73 0.00 -6.52
CA ASP A 90 3.85 0.11 -7.44
C ASP A 90 4.21 -1.25 -8.05
N ALA A 91 4.10 -2.33 -7.28
CA ALA A 91 4.27 -3.70 -7.78
C ALA A 91 3.11 -4.16 -8.68
N LEU A 92 1.88 -3.71 -8.38
CA LEU A 92 0.65 -4.12 -9.06
C LEU A 92 -0.04 -2.92 -9.73
N PRO A 93 0.53 -2.38 -10.82
CA PRO A 93 0.02 -1.19 -11.48
C PRO A 93 -1.27 -1.44 -12.26
N ASP A 94 -1.92 -2.59 -12.20
CA ASP A 94 -3.26 -2.79 -12.78
C ASP A 94 -4.36 -2.77 -11.70
N VAL A 95 -3.99 -2.86 -10.42
CA VAL A 95 -4.93 -2.87 -9.30
C VAL A 95 -5.48 -1.45 -9.07
N PRO A 96 -6.80 -1.27 -8.94
CA PRO A 96 -7.38 0.02 -8.59
C PRO A 96 -6.83 0.55 -7.28
N ARG A 97 -6.36 1.79 -7.30
CA ARG A 97 -5.78 2.46 -6.14
C ARG A 97 -6.89 3.12 -5.33
N VAL A 98 -7.29 2.49 -4.22
CA VAL A 98 -8.46 2.91 -3.43
C VAL A 98 -8.07 3.82 -2.27
N ARG A 99 -7.00 3.46 -1.55
CA ARG A 99 -6.50 4.22 -0.40
C ARG A 99 -4.97 4.23 -0.31
N PRO A 100 -4.34 5.35 0.08
CA PRO A 100 -2.90 5.41 0.27
C PRO A 100 -2.43 4.77 1.59
N ASP A 101 -3.36 4.48 2.49
CA ASP A 101 -3.14 4.06 3.87
C ASP A 101 -3.82 2.71 4.18
N LEU A 102 -3.25 1.98 5.14
CA LEU A 102 -3.94 0.90 5.82
C LEU A 102 -4.97 1.47 6.81
N LEU A 103 -6.14 0.84 6.89
CA LEU A 103 -7.18 1.24 7.84
C LEU A 103 -7.12 0.37 9.08
N LEU A 104 -7.32 0.97 10.27
CA LEU A 104 -7.46 0.20 11.51
C LEU A 104 -8.76 -0.61 11.50
N VAL A 105 -8.70 -1.85 11.97
CA VAL A 105 -9.89 -2.67 12.17
C VAL A 105 -10.51 -2.32 13.52
N ALA A 106 -11.82 -2.05 13.55
CA ALA A 106 -12.53 -1.80 14.79
C ALA A 106 -12.64 -3.09 15.61
N HIS A 107 -11.92 -3.17 16.73
CA HIS A 107 -12.06 -4.26 17.69
C HIS A 107 -13.06 -3.91 18.81
N LYS A 108 -13.70 -4.92 19.42
CA LYS A 108 -14.72 -4.73 20.47
C LYS A 108 -14.11 -4.44 21.85
N THR A 109 -12.90 -4.91 22.09
CA THR A 109 -12.10 -4.63 23.28
C THR A 109 -11.00 -3.66 22.91
N LEU A 110 -10.76 -2.66 23.78
CA LEU A 110 -9.78 -1.58 23.61
C LEU A 110 -8.43 -2.12 23.07
N GLY A 111 -8.18 -1.90 21.79
CA GLY A 111 -7.01 -2.37 21.07
C GLY A 111 -7.26 -2.26 19.57
N PHE A 112 -6.34 -1.64 18.84
CA PHE A 112 -6.37 -1.62 17.38
C PHE A 112 -5.25 -2.52 16.88
N ASP A 113 -5.47 -3.83 16.98
CA ASP A 113 -4.41 -4.81 16.78
C ASP A 113 -4.26 -5.24 15.34
N ASP A 114 -5.24 -4.93 14.49
CA ASP A 114 -5.30 -5.37 13.10
C ASP A 114 -5.54 -4.20 12.16
N TYR A 115 -4.96 -4.32 10.97
CA TYR A 115 -5.13 -3.36 9.89
C TYR A 115 -5.77 -4.04 8.70
N VAL A 116 -6.40 -3.27 7.81
CA VAL A 116 -6.91 -3.76 6.55
C VAL A 116 -6.29 -3.00 5.39
N PHE A 117 -5.74 -3.75 4.44
CA PHE A 117 -5.44 -3.25 3.11
C PHE A 117 -6.75 -3.19 2.32
N ALA A 118 -7.32 -1.99 2.18
CA ALA A 118 -8.63 -1.80 1.58
C ALA A 118 -8.60 -1.92 0.06
N LEU A 119 -9.33 -2.88 -0.47
CA LEU A 119 -9.61 -3.05 -1.89
C LEU A 119 -10.89 -2.31 -2.32
N ARG A 120 -11.82 -2.12 -1.40
CA ARG A 120 -12.99 -1.22 -1.49
C ARG A 120 -13.26 -0.61 -0.12
N ASP A 121 -13.87 0.56 -0.10
CA ASP A 121 -14.42 1.14 1.13
C ASP A 121 -15.77 1.81 0.82
N ASN A 122 -16.56 2.10 1.85
CA ASN A 122 -17.86 2.76 1.68
C ASN A 122 -17.81 4.28 1.78
N SER A 123 -16.62 4.89 1.70
CA SER A 123 -16.47 6.34 1.87
C SER A 123 -17.04 7.11 0.67
N THR A 124 -16.94 6.54 -0.53
CA THR A 124 -17.52 7.11 -1.76
C THR A 124 -18.11 6.00 -2.64
N HIS A 125 -19.06 6.38 -3.51
CA HIS A 125 -19.64 5.44 -4.47
C HIS A 125 -18.56 4.80 -5.37
N LYS A 126 -17.58 5.57 -5.84
CA LYS A 126 -16.52 5.02 -6.71
C LYS A 126 -15.63 4.01 -5.99
N ARG A 127 -15.26 4.26 -4.73
CA ARG A 127 -14.45 3.31 -3.94
C ARG A 127 -15.23 2.06 -3.56
N LEU A 128 -16.52 2.20 -3.27
CA LEU A 128 -17.41 1.08 -3.00
C LEU A 128 -17.54 0.15 -4.22
N HIS A 129 -17.53 0.72 -5.41
CA HIS A 129 -17.65 0.02 -6.68
C HIS A 129 -16.35 -0.08 -7.47
N ALA A 130 -15.19 0.00 -6.80
CA ALA A 130 -13.89 -0.09 -7.48
C ALA A 130 -13.81 -1.40 -8.30
N PRO A 131 -13.37 -1.35 -9.57
CA PRO A 131 -13.43 -2.48 -10.48
C PRO A 131 -12.33 -3.51 -10.14
N LEU A 132 -12.69 -4.50 -9.33
CA LEU A 132 -11.81 -5.58 -8.91
C LEU A 132 -12.14 -6.87 -9.65
N THR A 133 -11.13 -7.50 -10.21
CA THR A 133 -11.21 -8.87 -10.73
C THR A 133 -10.70 -9.87 -9.71
N LYS A 134 -10.90 -11.17 -9.96
CA LYS A 134 -10.34 -12.22 -9.10
C LYS A 134 -8.81 -12.23 -9.16
N GLU A 135 -8.25 -11.91 -10.32
CA GLU A 135 -6.82 -11.80 -10.55
C GLU A 135 -6.20 -10.66 -9.75
N HIS A 136 -6.89 -9.51 -9.64
CA HIS A 136 -6.45 -8.41 -8.77
C HIS A 136 -6.40 -8.85 -7.30
N ILE A 137 -7.45 -9.51 -6.81
CA ILE A 137 -7.52 -9.98 -5.42
C ILE A 137 -6.38 -10.96 -5.13
N GLU A 138 -6.16 -11.92 -6.01
CA GLU A 138 -5.11 -12.93 -5.85
C GLU A 138 -3.71 -12.35 -5.96
N ALA A 139 -3.48 -11.40 -6.87
CA ALA A 139 -2.20 -10.72 -7.00
C ALA A 139 -1.87 -9.92 -5.72
N VAL A 140 -2.84 -9.17 -5.18
CA VAL A 140 -2.67 -8.43 -3.93
C VAL A 140 -2.39 -9.38 -2.76
N ARG A 141 -3.11 -10.51 -2.67
CA ARG A 141 -2.87 -11.53 -1.63
C ARG A 141 -1.41 -12.01 -1.63
N LYS A 142 -0.88 -12.32 -2.82
CA LYS A 142 0.49 -12.78 -3.00
C LYS A 142 1.51 -11.69 -2.67
N GLU A 143 1.29 -10.46 -3.14
CA GLU A 143 2.18 -9.33 -2.87
C GLU A 143 2.24 -9.01 -1.37
N LEU A 144 1.10 -9.10 -0.67
CA LEU A 144 1.03 -8.94 0.79
C LEU A 144 1.69 -10.11 1.56
N GLY A 145 2.11 -11.18 0.87
CA GLY A 145 2.72 -12.35 1.51
C GLY A 145 1.76 -13.10 2.43
N LEU A 146 0.48 -13.16 2.05
CA LEU A 146 -0.56 -13.85 2.82
C LEU A 146 -0.64 -15.34 2.46
N PRO A 147 -1.07 -16.21 3.39
CA PRO A 147 -1.32 -17.63 3.13
C PRO A 147 -2.23 -17.89 1.92
N GLU A 148 -2.03 -19.05 1.30
CA GLU A 148 -2.92 -19.52 0.23
C GLU A 148 -4.34 -19.70 0.77
N GLY A 149 -5.33 -19.33 -0.04
CA GLY A 149 -6.74 -19.42 0.32
C GLY A 149 -7.25 -18.32 1.24
N GLN A 150 -6.40 -17.50 1.87
CA GLN A 150 -6.87 -16.32 2.61
C GLN A 150 -7.68 -15.40 1.68
N GLN A 151 -8.92 -15.11 2.06
CA GLN A 151 -9.84 -14.27 1.29
C GLN A 151 -10.00 -12.88 1.92
N PRO A 152 -10.21 -11.83 1.11
CA PRO A 152 -10.62 -10.54 1.64
C PRO A 152 -12.02 -10.63 2.22
N LYS A 153 -12.30 -9.80 3.23
CA LYS A 153 -13.60 -9.73 3.90
C LYS A 153 -13.99 -8.29 4.20
N TRP A 154 -15.29 -8.07 4.40
CA TRP A 154 -15.77 -6.82 4.94
C TRP A 154 -15.44 -6.74 6.43
N VAL A 155 -14.76 -5.68 6.82
CA VAL A 155 -14.44 -5.38 8.22
C VAL A 155 -14.98 -4.01 8.59
N ARG A 156 -15.35 -3.87 9.86
CA ARG A 156 -15.67 -2.58 10.45
C ARG A 156 -14.38 -1.83 10.71
N VAL A 157 -14.39 -0.55 10.38
CA VAL A 157 -13.31 0.38 10.68
C VAL A 157 -13.85 1.44 11.64
N PRO A 158 -13.04 1.93 12.58
CA PRO A 158 -13.47 2.94 13.54
C PRO A 158 -13.75 4.27 12.83
N VAL A 159 -14.79 4.97 13.26
CA VAL A 159 -15.05 6.34 12.81
C VAL A 159 -14.17 7.26 13.66
N TYR A 160 -13.03 7.67 13.12
CA TYR A 160 -12.22 8.70 13.78
C TYR A 160 -12.80 10.07 13.46
N VAL A 161 -13.36 10.72 14.47
CA VAL A 161 -13.60 12.17 14.40
C VAL A 161 -12.23 12.82 14.57
N ARG A 162 -11.64 13.36 13.48
CA ARG A 162 -10.39 14.13 13.55
C ARG A 162 -10.57 15.27 14.57
N GLY A 163 -9.94 15.15 15.73
CA GLY A 163 -10.01 16.14 16.81
C GLY A 163 -9.38 15.75 18.15
N LEU A 164 -8.94 14.51 18.34
CA LEU A 164 -8.39 14.04 19.62
C LEU A 164 -7.07 13.29 19.43
N LEU A 165 -6.08 14.00 18.91
CA LEU A 165 -4.66 13.72 19.16
C LEU A 165 -4.02 15.08 19.45
N ILE A 166 -4.02 15.45 20.73
CA ILE A 166 -3.17 16.50 21.32
C ILE A 166 -2.24 15.78 22.29
#